data_AF-H4F6T8-F1
#
_entry.id   AF-H4F6T8-F1
#
_cell.length_a   1.000
_cell.length_b   1.000
_cell.length_c   1.000
_cell.angle_alpha   90.00
_cell.angle_beta   90.00
_cell.angle_gamma   90.00
#
_symmetry.space_group_name_H-M   'P 1'
#
loop_
_entity.id
_entity.type
_entity.pdbx_description
1 polymer ?
#
loop_
_entity_poly.entity_id
_entity_poly.type
_entity_poly.pdbx_seq_one_letter_code
_entity_poly.pdbx_strand_id
1 'polypeptide(L)' 'MAKKAYLAPAEGRKVPQEDGTPWPTEGMEDPETHYTRRRMADGDLIAVSAPKKTEGEK' A
#
# COMPACT_ATOMS: atom_id res chain seq x y z
N MET A 1 14.36 -0.42 -14.79
CA MET A 1 14.59 0.37 -13.55
C MET A 1 13.36 0.17 -12.68
N ALA A 2 13.49 -0.54 -11.56
CA ALA A 2 12.36 -0.74 -10.64
C ALA A 2 12.00 0.61 -10.03
N LYS A 3 10.84 1.15 -10.41
CA LYS A 3 10.33 2.41 -9.88
C LYS A 3 9.75 2.05 -8.51
N LYS A 4 10.43 2.45 -7.42
CA LYS A 4 9.90 2.31 -6.05
C LYS A 4 8.51 2.96 -6.01
N ALA A 5 7.48 2.13 -6.09
CA ALA A 5 6.10 2.54 -6.02
C ALA A 5 5.66 2.38 -4.57
N TYR A 6 4.93 3.37 -4.08
CA TYR A 6 4.27 3.27 -2.79
C TYR A 6 2.80 3.02 -3.06
N LEU A 7 2.20 2.10 -2.32
CA LEU A 7 0.79 1.76 -2.44
C LEU A 7 0.06 2.21 -1.19
N ALA A 8 -1.10 2.82 -1.38
CA ALA A 8 -2.05 3.13 -0.32
C ALA A 8 -3.42 2.55 -0.67
N PRO A 9 -4.29 2.27 0.32
CA PRO A 9 -5.68 1.94 0.07
C PRO A 9 -6.34 3.09 -0.68
N ALA A 10 -7.20 2.75 -1.64
CA ALA A 10 -8.08 3.73 -2.25
C ALA A 10 -8.93 4.43 -1.17
N GLU A 11 -9.34 5.67 -1.43
CA GLU A 11 -10.11 6.44 -0.47
C GLU A 11 -11.39 5.69 -0.05
N GLY A 12 -11.63 5.60 1.27
CA GLY A 12 -12.76 4.87 1.83
C GLY A 12 -12.62 3.33 1.82
N ARG A 13 -11.50 2.78 1.34
CA ARG A 13 -11.20 1.33 1.40
C ARG A 13 -10.31 0.99 2.59
N LYS A 14 -10.54 -0.21 3.11
CA LYS A 14 -9.66 -0.85 4.10
C LYS A 14 -9.11 -2.11 3.47
N VAL A 15 -7.83 -2.07 3.12
CA VAL A 15 -7.12 -3.22 2.57
C VAL A 15 -6.25 -3.78 3.69
N PRO A 16 -6.36 -5.07 4.05
CA PRO A 16 -5.38 -5.70 4.94
C PRO A 16 -4.08 -5.98 4.16
N GLN A 17 -2.98 -6.19 4.85
CA GLN A 17 -1.76 -6.79 4.33
C GLN A 17 -1.90 -8.32 4.35
N GLU A 18 -0.91 -9.04 3.83
CA GLU A 18 -0.93 -10.52 3.77
C GLU A 18 -0.91 -11.17 5.17
N ASP A 19 -0.36 -10.48 6.16
CA ASP A 19 -0.35 -10.89 7.57
C ASP A 19 -1.66 -10.53 8.32
N GLY A 20 -2.61 -9.90 7.64
CA GLY A 20 -3.88 -9.45 8.21
C GLY A 20 -3.83 -8.09 8.91
N THR A 21 -2.65 -7.46 9.03
CA THR A 21 -2.54 -6.09 9.55
C THR A 21 -3.18 -5.10 8.58
N PRO A 22 -3.75 -3.98 9.04
CA PRO A 22 -4.31 -2.98 8.13
C PRO A 22 -3.19 -2.34 7.30
N TRP A 23 -3.47 -2.11 6.02
CA TRP A 23 -2.57 -1.38 5.15
C TRP A 23 -2.55 0.11 5.56
N PRO A 24 -1.37 0.75 5.65
CA PRO A 24 -1.27 2.14 6.09
C PRO A 24 -2.01 3.09 5.14
N THR A 25 -2.88 3.96 5.67
CA THR A 25 -3.61 4.96 4.86
C THR A 25 -2.67 5.96 4.20
N GLU A 26 -1.49 6.16 4.77
CA GLU A 26 -0.43 7.04 4.25
C GLU A 26 0.31 6.42 3.07
N GLY A 27 0.20 5.09 2.91
CA GLY A 27 0.92 4.27 1.96
C GLY A 27 2.15 3.58 2.54
N MET A 28 2.57 2.49 1.90
CA MET A 28 3.82 1.76 2.20
C MET A 28 4.52 1.38 0.91
N GLU A 29 5.80 0.99 0.99
CA GLU A 29 6.56 0.50 -0.17
C GLU A 29 5.88 -0.76 -0.72
N ASP A 30 5.72 -0.84 -2.04
CA ASP A 30 5.15 -2.04 -2.69
C ASP A 30 6.08 -3.24 -2.45
N PRO A 31 5.65 -4.28 -1.72
CA PRO A 31 6.41 -5.52 -1.60
C PRO A 31 6.48 -6.33 -2.92
N GLU A 32 5.82 -5.86 -3.99
CA GLU A 32 5.77 -6.46 -5.33
C GLU A 32 5.22 -7.90 -5.34
N THR A 33 4.35 -8.22 -4.38
CA THR A 33 3.76 -9.55 -4.23
C THR A 33 2.55 -9.77 -5.15
N HIS A 34 2.13 -11.02 -5.31
CA HIS A 34 0.91 -11.33 -6.08
C HIS A 34 -0.32 -10.66 -5.45
N TYR A 35 -0.33 -10.51 -4.12
CA TYR A 35 -1.40 -9.84 -3.39
C TYR A 35 -1.55 -8.38 -3.80
N THR A 36 -0.47 -7.61 -3.81
CA THR A 36 -0.53 -6.18 -4.13
C THR A 36 -0.92 -5.94 -5.57
N ARG A 37 -0.41 -6.75 -6.51
CA ARG A 37 -0.81 -6.71 -7.93
C ARG A 37 -2.30 -6.95 -8.11
N ARG A 38 -2.86 -7.93 -7.42
CA ARG A 38 -4.30 -8.22 -7.48
C ARG A 38 -5.10 -7.06 -6.89
N ARG A 39 -4.71 -6.52 -5.73
CA ARG A 39 -5.40 -5.37 -5.11
C ARG A 39 -5.32 -4.11 -5.97
N MET A 40 -4.20 -3.89 -6.66
CA MET A 40 -4.08 -2.80 -7.64
C MET A 40 -5.02 -3.02 -8.83
N ALA A 41 -5.10 -4.24 -9.36
CA ALA A 41 -6.02 -4.56 -10.45
C ALA A 41 -7.50 -4.44 -10.04
N ASP A 42 -7.83 -4.78 -8.80
CA ASP A 42 -9.17 -4.63 -8.22
C ASP A 42 -9.52 -3.16 -7.90
N GLY A 43 -8.53 -2.25 -7.94
CA GLY A 43 -8.68 -0.84 -7.57
C GLY A 43 -8.75 -0.62 -6.05
N ASP A 44 -8.38 -1.62 -5.25
CA ASP A 44 -8.30 -1.55 -3.80
C ASP A 44 -7.03 -0.79 -3.34
N LEU A 45 -5.91 -0.98 -4.02
CA LEU A 45 -4.65 -0.26 -3.80
C LEU A 45 -4.36 0.68 -4.97
N ILE A 46 -3.87 1.87 -4.66
CA ILE A 46 -3.46 2.88 -5.64
C ILE A 46 -2.00 3.26 -5.44
N ALA A 47 -1.30 3.53 -6.55
CA ALA A 47 0.06 4.05 -6.50
C ALA A 47 0.05 5.51 -6.05
N VAL A 48 0.81 5.79 -4.98
CA VAL A 48 0.98 7.12 -4.40
C VAL A 48 2.44 7.55 -4.48
N SER A 49 2.66 8.87 -4.51
CA SER A 49 3.98 9.44 -4.21
C SER A 49 4.33 9.14 -2.76
N ALA A 50 5.62 8.86 -2.48
CA ALA A 50 6.15 8.40 -1.20
C ALA A 50 5.35 8.83 0.03
N PRO A 51 5.01 7.89 0.95
CA PRO A 51 4.25 8.19 2.14
C PRO A 51 4.97 9.31 2.89
N LYS A 52 4.21 10.34 3.27
CA LYS A 52 4.69 11.26 4.30
C LYS A 52 4.83 10.40 5.54
N LYS A 53 6.05 10.00 5.87
CA LYS A 53 6.38 9.19 7.05
C LYS A 53 5.54 9.62 8.24
N THR A 54 4.52 8.87 8.65
CA THR A 54 4.36 8.61 10.08
C THR A 54 5.15 7.36 10.35
N GLU A 55 6.41 7.63 10.68
CA GLU A 55 7.27 6.79 11.48
C GLU A 55 6.41 6.11 12.56
N GLY A 56 6.19 4.80 12.42
CA GLY A 56 5.79 3.96 13.54
C GLY A 56 6.94 3.93 14.52
N GLU A 57 7.09 4.98 15.32
CA GLU A 57 7.97 5.00 16.48
C GLU A 57 7.20 5.61 17.65
N LYS A 58 6.70 4.73 18.52
CA LYS A 58 6.98 4.81 19.96
C LYS A 58 6.72 3.47 20.63
#